data_AF-A0A060LVX9-F1
#
_entry.id   AF-A0A060LVX9-F1
#
_cell.length_a   1.000
_cell.length_b   1.000
_cell.length_c   1.000
_cell.angle_alpha   90.00
_cell.angle_beta   90.00
_cell.angle_gamma   90.00
#
_symmetry.space_group_name_H-M   'P 1'
#
loop_
_entity.id
_entity.type
_entity.pdbx_description
1 polymer ?
#
loop_
_entity_poly.entity_id
_entity_poly.type
_entity_poly.pdbx_seq_one_letter_code
_entity_poly.pdbx_strand_id
1 'polypeptide(L)' 'MKSGKRPTLKQKQAMLASGKSPNKWLVVKSLEDELHIVHRETGREETIVK' A
#
# COMPACT_ATOMS: atom_id res chain seq x y z
N MET A 1 -16.77 3.79 -0.93
CA MET A 1 -15.73 3.62 0.12
C MET A 1 -14.34 3.50 -0.53
N LYS A 2 -13.88 4.53 -1.26
CA LYS A 2 -12.60 4.51 -2.01
C LYS A 2 -11.34 4.76 -1.15
N SER A 3 -11.43 4.55 0.16
CA SER A 3 -10.33 4.85 1.09
C SER A 3 -9.70 3.54 1.54
N GLY A 4 -8.49 3.24 1.04
CA GLY A 4 -7.73 2.06 1.45
C GLY A 4 -7.52 1.99 2.97
N LYS A 5 -7.18 0.80 3.46
CA LYS A 5 -6.90 0.55 4.88
C LYS A 5 -5.51 1.08 5.26
N ARG A 6 -5.37 1.52 6.51
CA ARG A 6 -4.06 1.82 7.09
C ARG A 6 -3.23 0.52 7.11
N PRO A 7 -1.99 0.52 6.58
CA PRO A 7 -1.14 -0.66 6.55
C PRO A 7 -0.74 -1.13 7.95
N THR A 8 -0.66 -2.45 8.13
CA THR A 8 -0.08 -3.11 9.31
C THR A 8 1.44 -2.91 9.36
N LEU A 9 2.11 -3.27 10.46
CA LEU A 9 3.56 -3.13 10.59
C LEU A 9 4.33 -3.87 9.47
N LYS A 10 3.95 -5.11 9.18
CA LYS A 10 4.55 -5.92 8.10
C LYS A 10 4.35 -5.28 6.72
N GLN A 11 3.16 -4.74 6.47
CA GLN A 11 2.86 -4.03 5.21
C GLN A 11 3.66 -2.73 5.11
N LYS A 12 3.82 -1.97 6.21
CA LYS A 12 4.67 -0.78 6.23
C LYS A 12 6.11 -1.10 5.86
N GLN A 13 6.66 -2.22 6.34
CA GLN A 13 8.01 -2.65 5.99
C GLN A 13 8.14 -2.95 4.49
N ALA A 14 7.21 -3.72 3.91
CA ALA A 14 7.20 -4.02 2.47
C ALA A 14 7.02 -2.75 1.61
N MET A 15 6.16 -1.82 2.05
CA MET A 15 5.98 -0.53 1.40
C MET A 15 7.25 0.33 1.46
N LEU A 16 7.91 0.40 2.61
CA LEU A 16 9.16 1.15 2.75
C LEU A 16 10.29 0.55 1.92
N ALA A 17 10.40 -0.79 1.86
CA ALA A 17 11.36 -1.49 1.02
C ALA A 17 11.18 -1.19 -0.48
N SER A 18 9.94 -0.93 -0.91
CA SER A 18 9.59 -0.52 -2.28
C SER A 18 9.56 1.01 -2.49
N GLY A 19 10.00 1.80 -1.50
CA GLY A 19 10.04 3.26 -1.59
C GLY A 19 8.66 3.95 -1.46
N LYS A 20 7.63 3.22 -1.05
CA LYS A 20 6.27 3.72 -0.87
C LYS A 20 6.03 4.10 0.59
N SER A 21 5.92 5.40 0.87
CA SER A 21 5.68 5.86 2.25
C SER A 21 4.26 5.50 2.71
N PRO A 22 4.08 4.83 3.88
CA PRO A 22 2.77 4.54 4.48
C PRO A 22 1.96 5.79 4.85
N ASN A 23 2.58 6.97 4.85
CA ASN A 23 1.90 8.25 5.08
C ASN A 23 1.16 8.74 3.83
N LYS A 24 1.64 8.36 2.64
CA LYS A 24 1.07 8.75 1.35
C LYS A 24 0.27 7.63 0.71
N TRP A 25 0.57 6.37 1.04
CA TRP A 25 -0.04 5.20 0.44
C TRP A 25 -0.88 4.41 1.45
N LEU A 26 -2.01 3.89 1.00
CA LEU A 26 -2.94 3.04 1.76
C LEU A 26 -3.04 1.67 1.09
N VAL A 27 -3.37 0.63 1.87
CA VAL A 27 -3.53 -0.73 1.34
C VAL A 27 -4.96 -0.93 0.86
N VAL A 28 -5.13 -1.30 -0.40
CA VAL A 28 -6.42 -1.65 -1.00
C VAL A 28 -6.67 -3.15 -0.87
N LYS A 29 -5.69 -3.96 -1.28
CA LYS A 29 -5.77 -5.42 -1.29
C LYS A 29 -4.44 -6.01 -0.83
N SER A 30 -4.51 -7.04 0.00
CA SER A 30 -3.33 -7.80 0.43
C SER A 30 -3.56 -9.25 0.03
N LEU A 31 -2.87 -9.69 -1.02
CA LEU A 31 -2.81 -11.08 -1.45
C LEU A 31 -1.57 -11.74 -0.82
N GLU A 32 -1.34 -13.03 -1.08
CA GLU A 32 -0.15 -13.74 -0.59
C GLU A 32 1.13 -13.13 -1.17
N ASP A 33 1.20 -13.01 -2.50
CA ASP A 33 2.40 -12.52 -3.21
C ASP A 33 2.37 -11.03 -3.56
N GLU A 34 1.20 -10.39 -3.42
CA GLU A 34 1.01 -9.01 -3.87
C GLU A 34 0.38 -8.12 -2.78
N LEU A 35 0.80 -6.86 -2.77
CA LEU A 35 0.22 -5.81 -1.95
C LEU A 35 -0.21 -4.65 -2.84
N HIS A 36 -1.51 -4.51 -3.03
CA HIS A 36 -2.13 -3.46 -3.82
C HIS A 36 -2.33 -2.23 -2.94
N ILE A 37 -1.80 -1.10 -3.38
CA ILE A 37 -1.81 0.16 -2.65
C ILE A 37 -2.38 1.29 -3.50
N VAL A 38 -2.91 2.31 -2.83
CA VAL A 38 -3.42 3.53 -3.45
C VAL A 38 -2.84 4.77 -2.78
N HIS A 39 -2.42 5.74 -3.58
CA HIS A 39 -1.94 7.02 -3.11
C HIS A 39 -3.12 7.89 -2.65
N ARG A 40 -3.00 8.44 -1.44
CA ARG A 40 -4.06 9.20 -0.75
C ARG A 40 -4.57 10.41 -1.52
N GLU A 41 -3.64 11.17 -2.10
CA GLU A 41 -3.95 12.46 -2.73
C GLU A 41 -4.24 12.32 -4.23
N THR A 42 -3.42 11.57 -4.97
CA THR A 42 -3.54 11.42 -6.42
C THR A 42 -4.48 10.30 -6.85
N GLY A 43 -4.86 9.40 -5.93
CA GLY A 43 -5.64 8.20 -6.26
C GLY A 43 -4.88 7.17 -7.10
N ARG A 44 -3.56 7.34 -7.28
CA ARG A 44 -2.73 6.42 -8.07
C ARG A 44 -2.68 5.06 -7.40
N GLU A 45 -2.97 4.01 -8.15
CA GLU A 45 -2.87 2.63 -7.70
C GLU A 45 -1.53 2.01 -8.12
N GLU A 46 -1.00 1.13 -7.27
CA GLU A 46 0.26 0.43 -7.53
C GLU A 46 0.28 -0.92 -6.81
N THR A 47 1.05 -1.86 -7.35
CA THR A 47 1.18 -3.21 -6.78
C THR A 47 2.63 -3.43 -6.38
N ILE A 48 2.84 -3.81 -5.13
CA ILE A 48 4.13 -4.26 -4.62
C ILE A 48 4.11 -5.78 -4.65
N VAL A 49 5.01 -6.39 -5.43
CA VAL A 49 5.29 -7.83 -5.37
C VAL A 49 6.17 -8.07 -4.14
N LYS A 50 5.79 -9.02 -3.29
CA LYS A 50 6.45 -9.29 -2.00
C LYS A 50 7.72 -10.13 -2.14
#